data_AF-A0A7V2F2Q3-F1
#
_entry.id   AF-A0A7V2F2Q3-F1
#
_cell.length_a   1.000
_cell.length_b   1.000
_cell.length_c   1.000
_cell.angle_alpha   90.00
_cell.angle_beta   90.00
_cell.angle_gamma   90.00
#
_symmetry.space_group_name_H-M   'P 1'
#
loop_
_entity.id
_entity.type
_entity.pdbx_description
1 polymer ?
#
loop_
_entity_poly.entity_id
_entity_poly.type
_entity_poly.pdbx_seq_one_letter_code
_entity_poly.pdbx_strand_id
1 'polypeptide(L)' 'EYSPGRQQKSLDKQYVRDFLDQSGWDHEPPAPELPDDVVEKTRERYALAAKMLFPELDIERYL' A
#
# COMPACT_ATOMS: atom_id res chain seq x y z
N GLU A 1 14.90 -3.56 -4.42
CA GLU A 1 15.57 -4.36 -5.46
C GLU A 1 14.59 -4.64 -6.57
N TYR A 2 14.92 -4.16 -7.77
CA TYR A 2 14.15 -4.44 -8.98
C TYR A 2 14.67 -5.71 -9.65
N SER A 3 13.77 -6.53 -10.20
CA SER A 3 14.15 -7.70 -10.99
C SER A 3 13.02 -8.05 -11.97
N PRO A 4 13.27 -8.11 -13.28
CA PRO A 4 12.25 -8.39 -14.26
C PRO A 4 11.65 -9.80 -14.08
N GLY A 5 10.36 -9.96 -14.39
CA GLY A 5 9.67 -11.26 -14.39
C GLY A 5 9.14 -11.77 -13.04
N ARG A 6 9.19 -10.95 -11.98
CA ARG A 6 8.58 -11.28 -10.67
C ARG A 6 7.77 -10.13 -10.10
N GLN A 7 6.98 -10.40 -9.06
CA GLN A 7 6.35 -9.37 -8.26
C GLN A 7 7.42 -8.55 -7.51
N GLN A 8 7.32 -7.23 -7.57
CA GLN A 8 8.26 -6.32 -6.93
C GLN A 8 7.79 -5.99 -5.51
N LYS A 9 8.71 -5.52 -4.66
CA LYS A 9 8.32 -4.92 -3.37
C LYS A 9 7.43 -3.71 -3.66
N SER A 10 6.16 -3.79 -3.26
CA SER A 10 5.23 -2.67 -3.39
C SER A 10 5.59 -1.57 -2.40
N LEU A 11 5.56 -0.33 -2.90
CA LEU A 11 5.67 0.93 -2.16
C LEU A 11 4.35 1.74 -2.31
N ASP A 12 3.27 1.06 -2.64
CA ASP A 12 1.98 1.64 -3.04
C ASP A 12 0.81 0.78 -2.52
N LYS A 13 -0.36 0.88 -3.16
CA LYS A 13 -1.63 0.28 -2.71
C LYS A 13 -1.75 -1.23 -2.96
N GLN A 14 -0.64 -1.97 -3.05
CA GLN A 14 -0.73 -3.39 -3.41
C GLN A 14 -1.48 -4.22 -2.35
N TYR A 15 -1.32 -3.94 -1.06
CA TYR A 15 -2.08 -4.62 0.00
C TYR A 15 -3.59 -4.44 -0.15
N VAL A 16 -4.05 -3.24 -0.51
CA VAL A 16 -5.47 -2.96 -0.77
C VAL A 16 -5.95 -3.76 -1.97
N ARG A 17 -5.19 -3.77 -3.08
CA ARG A 17 -5.55 -4.54 -4.28
C ARG A 17 -5.65 -6.03 -3.97
N ASP A 18 -4.62 -6.58 -3.33
CA ASP A 18 -4.56 -8.00 -2.98
C ASP A 18 -5.72 -8.40 -2.06
N PHE A 19 -6.09 -7.54 -1.10
CA PHE A 19 -7.26 -7.77 -0.23
C PHE A 19 -8.56 -7.76 -1.04
N LEU A 20 -8.77 -6.74 -1.87
CA LEU A 20 -9.99 -6.60 -2.66
C LEU A 20 -10.18 -7.79 -3.61
N ASP A 21 -9.12 -8.22 -4.28
CA ASP A 21 -9.14 -9.39 -5.17
C ASP A 21 -9.43 -10.70 -4.42
N GLN A 22 -8.95 -10.83 -3.18
CA GLN A 22 -9.20 -12.00 -2.32
C GLN A 22 -10.55 -11.97 -1.61
N SER A 23 -11.14 -10.78 -1.42
CA SER A 23 -12.40 -10.60 -0.71
C SER A 23 -13.62 -11.12 -1.47
N GLY A 24 -13.46 -11.45 -2.76
CA GLY A 24 -14.55 -11.83 -3.65
C GLY A 24 -15.35 -10.63 -4.17
N TRP A 25 -14.85 -9.41 -3.98
CA TRP A 25 -15.43 -8.20 -4.57
C TRP A 25 -15.32 -8.24 -6.09
N ASP A 26 -16.41 -7.92 -6.78
CA ASP A 26 -16.53 -7.94 -8.24
C ASP A 26 -16.09 -6.63 -8.91
N HIS A 27 -15.43 -5.75 -8.13
CA HIS A 27 -14.97 -4.42 -8.54
C HIS A 27 -16.09 -3.41 -8.83
N GLU A 28 -17.33 -3.72 -8.43
CA GLU A 28 -18.47 -2.78 -8.52
C GLU A 28 -18.74 -2.09 -7.17
N PRO A 29 -18.98 -0.77 -7.13
CA PRO A 29 -19.30 -0.09 -5.88
C PRO A 29 -20.58 -0.62 -5.20
N PRO A 30 -20.63 -0.67 -3.86
CA PRO A 30 -19.58 -0.27 -2.92
C PRO A 30 -18.53 -1.37 -2.70
N ALA A 31 -17.27 -0.96 -2.53
CA ALA A 31 -16.21 -1.86 -2.09
C ALA A 31 -16.43 -2.28 -0.61
N PRO A 32 -15.95 -3.48 -0.22
CA PRO A 32 -15.95 -3.89 1.18
C PRO A 32 -15.06 -2.97 2.02
N GLU A 33 -15.35 -2.89 3.32
CA GLU A 33 -14.48 -2.20 4.27
C GLU A 33 -13.12 -2.89 4.35
N LEU A 34 -12.06 -2.07 4.42
CA LEU A 34 -10.70 -2.58 4.55
C LEU A 34 -10.40 -2.90 6.01
N PRO A 35 -9.86 -4.08 6.32
CA PRO A 35 -9.35 -4.39 7.65
C PRO A 35 -8.23 -3.43 8.06
N ASP A 36 -8.15 -3.13 9.36
CA ASP A 36 -7.14 -2.23 9.93
C ASP A 36 -5.71 -2.63 9.55
N ASP A 37 -5.41 -3.92 9.47
CA ASP A 37 -4.07 -4.40 9.12
C ASP A 37 -3.69 -4.11 7.66
N VAL A 38 -4.67 -4.14 6.75
CA VAL A 38 -4.48 -3.76 5.33
C VAL A 38 -4.23 -2.26 5.22
N VAL A 39 -4.94 -1.47 6.02
CA VAL A 39 -4.76 -0.01 6.09
C VAL A 39 -3.38 0.34 6.64
N GLU A 40 -2.98 -0.21 7.78
CA GLU A 40 -1.68 0.05 8.39
C GLU A 40 -0.52 -0.40 7.50
N LYS A 41 -0.57 -1.61 6.93
CA LYS A 41 0.46 -2.07 5.98
C LYS A 41 0.57 -1.14 4.77
N THR A 42 -0.55 -0.64 4.25
CA THR A 42 -0.54 0.30 3.13
C THR A 42 0.07 1.64 3.53
N ARG A 43 -0.28 2.16 4.71
CA ARG A 43 0.28 3.39 5.28
C ARG A 43 1.80 3.28 5.45
N GLU A 44 2.30 2.17 6.01
CA GLU A 44 3.73 1.92 6.16
C GLU A 44 4.48 1.96 4.82
N ARG A 45 3.88 1.46 3.73
CA ARG A 45 4.50 1.51 2.40
C ARG A 45 4.59 2.91 1.83
N TYR A 46 3.55 3.71 2.02
CA TYR A 46 3.60 5.12 1.63
C TYR A 46 4.58 5.92 2.49
N ALA A 47 4.64 5.67 3.80
CA ALA A 47 5.63 6.28 4.69
C ALA A 47 7.07 5.95 4.24
N LEU A 48 7.33 4.69 3.91
CA LEU A 48 8.64 4.26 3.39
C LEU A 48 8.96 4.94 2.05
N ALA A 49 7.99 5.00 1.12
CA ALA A 49 8.16 5.67 -0.16
C ALA A 49 8.47 7.17 0.04
N ALA A 50 7.74 7.85 0.92
CA ALA A 50 7.95 9.25 1.24
C ALA A 50 9.35 9.47 1.82
N LYS A 51 9.80 8.61 2.75
CA LYS A 51 11.15 8.67 3.33
C LYS A 51 12.25 8.52 2.28
N MET A 52 12.03 7.66 1.28
CA MET A 52 13.00 7.44 0.20
C MET A 52 13.07 8.62 -0.76
N LEU A 53 11.94 9.26 -1.06
CA LEU A 53 11.85 10.36 -2.02
C LEU A 53 12.20 11.72 -1.40
N PHE A 54 11.89 11.90 -0.12
CA PHE A 54 12.01 13.16 0.60
C PHE A 54 12.80 12.97 1.92
N PRO A 55 14.08 12.55 1.86
CA PRO A 55 14.85 12.18 3.05
C PRO A 55 15.09 13.35 4.02
N GLU A 56 15.07 14.59 3.52
CA GLU A 56 15.25 15.82 4.31
C GLU A 56 13.95 16.30 4.98
N LEU A 57 12.79 15.73 4.61
CA LEU A 57 11.51 16.09 5.19
C LEU A 57 11.24 15.23 6.43
N ASP A 58 10.85 15.86 7.53
CA ASP A 58 10.28 15.15 8.67
C ASP A 58 8.87 14.66 8.33
N ILE A 59 8.81 13.51 7.65
CA ILE A 59 7.54 12.89 7.23
C ILE A 59 6.71 12.40 8.42
N GLU A 60 7.33 12.10 9.56
CA GLU A 60 6.64 11.60 10.77
C GLU A 60 5.67 12.65 11.32
N ARG A 61 5.91 13.94 11.04
CA ARG A 61 4.99 15.03 11.37
C ARG A 61 3.62 14.90 10.68
N TYR A 62 3.53 14.18 9.57
CA TYR A 62 2.34 14.07 8.73
C TYR A 62 1.64 12.71 8.82
N LEU A 63 2.19 11.79 9.63
CA LEU A 63 1.67 10.45 9.85
C LEU A 63 0.97 10.33 11.20
#